data_AF-A0A3S0KWM3-F1
#
_entry.id   AF-A0A3S0KWM3-F1
#
_cell.length_a   1.000
_cell.length_b   1.000
_cell.length_c   1.000
_cell.angle_alpha   90.00
_cell.angle_beta   90.00
_cell.angle_gamma   90.00
#
_symmetry.space_group_name_H-M   'P 1'
#
loop_
_entity.id
_entity.type
_entity.pdbx_description
1 polymer ?
#
loop_
_entity_poly.entity_id
_entity_poly.type
_entity_poly.pdbx_seq_one_letter_code
_entity_poly.pdbx_strand_id
1 'polypeptide(L)'
;MPDGAWNGGQPGDAAKRSKEGAVLSVGFILANRFTLTALATFLDALRLAADDGDGSRQIRCRWTIMGSGAEPVRSSCGVSIGAWEAFQDPRGFHYIVVVGGLLHPGPQLDDETVAYLKAAAAAGVTLVGVCTGGFALSRIGLMNRRRCCVSWYHYSDYVEEFPDVEPVADQLYVVDRDRITCSGGAGVADLAAYLIERHLGRACAQKTMHIMLIDKARPANQPQPQPPTHNEVVNDRVRRALLLMEQHLADPLTVEDIARKVNISTRQFERLFRFSTGMSPTAFYRVLRLRYGLWLLRNSTRSITDIAVECGFADCAHFSRQFREGFGVSPSALRRGGPEVEGLTLPTDGPSALLRAFDLRSVPPDRRIYE
;
A
#
# COMPACT_ATOMS: atom_id res chain seq x y z
N MET A 1 51.08 9.77 44.20
CA MET A 1 50.11 10.75 44.74
C MET A 1 50.70 12.12 44.46
N PRO A 2 50.06 12.94 43.61
CA PRO A 2 48.89 13.70 44.06
C PRO A 2 47.72 13.83 43.05
N ASP A 3 46.59 14.27 43.59
CA ASP A 3 45.42 15.01 43.07
C ASP A 3 45.16 15.15 41.56
N GLY A 4 43.91 14.85 41.16
CA GLY A 4 43.36 15.10 39.82
C GLY A 4 41.93 15.65 39.89
N ALA A 5 41.79 16.91 39.48
CA ALA A 5 40.61 17.76 39.60
C ALA A 5 39.40 17.32 38.76
N TRP A 6 38.21 17.47 39.34
CA TRP A 6 36.93 17.59 38.62
C TRP A 6 36.90 18.95 37.90
N ASN A 7 36.65 18.94 36.59
CA ASN A 7 36.38 20.16 35.82
C ASN A 7 34.99 20.07 35.20
N GLY A 8 34.11 20.97 35.64
CA GLY A 8 32.74 21.09 35.16
C GLY A 8 32.66 21.63 33.74
N GLY A 9 32.02 20.89 32.85
CA GLY A 9 31.60 21.37 31.54
C GLY A 9 30.29 22.15 31.64
N GLN A 10 30.30 23.39 31.16
CA GLN A 10 29.14 24.28 31.11
C GLN A 10 28.00 23.76 30.20
N PRO A 11 26.72 24.14 30.42
CA PRO A 11 25.56 23.58 29.72
C PRO A 11 25.30 24.19 28.32
N GLY A 12 26.31 24.75 27.65
CA GLY A 12 26.15 25.58 26.45
C GLY A 12 26.34 24.88 25.10
N ASP A 13 26.82 23.63 25.07
CA ASP A 13 27.40 23.04 23.85
C ASP A 13 26.62 21.84 23.27
N ALA A 14 25.46 21.50 23.83
CA ALA A 14 24.64 20.38 23.36
C ALA A 14 23.86 20.70 22.06
N ALA A 15 23.69 21.98 21.73
CA ALA A 15 22.82 22.42 20.63
C ALA A 15 23.51 22.57 19.26
N LYS A 16 24.80 22.24 19.13
CA LYS A 16 25.58 22.45 17.89
C LYS A 16 26.01 21.19 17.15
N ARG A 17 25.59 19.99 17.56
CA ARG A 17 25.86 18.73 16.83
C ARG A 17 24.71 18.38 15.88
N SER A 18 24.50 19.20 14.84
CA SER A 18 23.47 18.97 13.83
C SER A 18 24.08 18.94 12.43
N LYS A 19 24.79 17.84 12.09
CA LYS A 19 25.02 17.28 10.72
C LYS A 19 26.25 16.36 10.61
N GLU A 20 27.13 16.28 11.60
CA GLU A 20 28.36 15.49 11.48
C GLU A 20 28.20 14.08 12.08
N GLY A 21 28.01 13.05 11.24
CA GLY A 21 28.21 11.66 11.65
C GLY A 21 27.40 10.61 10.87
N ALA A 22 26.07 10.72 10.85
CA ALA A 22 25.20 9.71 10.25
C ALA A 22 24.87 10.04 8.78
N VAL A 23 25.03 9.06 7.91
CA VAL A 23 24.79 9.16 6.46
C VAL A 23 23.29 9.16 6.13
N LEU A 24 22.47 8.51 6.95
CA LEU A 24 21.01 8.50 6.85
C LEU A 24 20.39 8.92 8.19
N SER A 25 19.37 9.79 8.17
CA SER A 25 18.67 10.23 9.39
C SER A 25 17.16 10.23 9.17
N VAL A 26 16.43 9.55 10.05
CA VAL A 26 14.99 9.28 9.91
C VAL A 26 14.25 9.60 11.21
N GLY A 27 13.24 10.45 11.16
CA GLY A 27 12.31 10.68 12.26
C GLY A 27 11.06 9.81 12.08
N PHE A 28 10.51 9.25 13.15
CA PHE A 28 9.27 8.46 13.12
C PHE A 28 8.18 9.13 13.94
N ILE A 29 6.97 9.18 13.40
CA ILE A 29 5.76 9.66 14.05
C ILE A 29 4.73 8.54 14.00
N LEU A 30 4.12 8.24 15.14
CA LEU A 30 3.18 7.14 15.27
C LEU A 30 1.75 7.69 15.31
N ALA A 31 0.92 7.28 14.36
CA ALA A 31 -0.50 7.60 14.40
C ALA A 31 -1.21 6.80 15.52
N ASN A 32 -2.39 7.28 15.93
CA ASN A 32 -3.24 6.54 16.85
C ASN A 32 -3.51 5.11 16.34
N ARG A 33 -3.30 4.11 17.21
CA ARG A 33 -3.40 2.69 16.86
C ARG A 33 -2.49 2.27 15.69
N PHE A 34 -1.28 2.83 15.59
CA PHE A 34 -0.32 2.49 14.54
C PHE A 34 -0.08 0.98 14.38
N THR A 35 0.34 0.57 13.19
CA THR A 35 0.70 -0.82 12.90
C THR A 35 2.11 -1.14 13.37
N LEU A 36 2.24 -1.99 14.39
CA LEU A 36 3.53 -2.33 15.01
C LEU A 36 4.55 -2.88 14.01
N THR A 37 4.14 -3.81 13.15
CA THR A 37 5.03 -4.43 12.16
C THR A 37 5.62 -3.39 11.21
N ALA A 38 4.86 -2.38 10.81
CA ALA A 38 5.36 -1.33 9.93
C ALA A 38 6.45 -0.48 10.61
N LEU A 39 6.32 -0.20 11.90
CA LEU A 39 7.37 0.48 12.67
C LEU A 39 8.58 -0.43 12.86
N ALA A 40 8.37 -1.63 13.39
CA ALA A 40 9.43 -2.56 13.79
C ALA A 40 10.31 -2.96 12.60
N THR A 41 9.69 -3.35 11.47
CA THR A 41 10.42 -3.74 10.26
C THR A 41 11.28 -2.60 9.71
N PHE A 42 10.79 -1.36 9.73
CA PHE A 42 11.57 -0.21 9.26
C PHE A 42 12.75 0.07 10.20
N LEU A 43 12.48 0.13 11.51
CA LEU A 43 13.52 0.38 12.51
C LEU A 43 14.60 -0.69 12.50
N ASP A 44 14.24 -1.97 12.40
CA ASP A 44 15.22 -3.05 12.31
C ASP A 44 16.06 -2.96 11.04
N ALA A 45 15.46 -2.61 9.89
CA ALA A 45 16.23 -2.40 8.68
C ALA A 45 17.27 -1.28 8.85
N LEU A 46 16.90 -0.16 9.46
CA LEU A 46 17.82 0.94 9.77
C LEU A 46 18.89 0.50 10.77
N ARG A 47 18.51 -0.20 11.85
CA ARG A 47 19.41 -0.69 12.90
C ARG A 47 20.47 -1.63 12.33
N LEU A 48 20.08 -2.57 11.48
CA LEU A 48 20.98 -3.52 10.83
C LEU A 48 21.90 -2.89 9.80
N ALA A 49 21.46 -1.80 9.15
CA ALA A 49 22.29 -0.99 8.25
C ALA A 49 23.26 -0.08 9.01
N ALA A 50 22.92 0.34 10.22
CA ALA A 50 23.64 1.38 10.95
C ALA A 50 25.03 0.95 11.43
N ASP A 51 25.21 -0.33 11.77
CA ASP A 51 26.45 -0.88 12.35
C ASP A 51 26.99 -2.01 11.47
N ASP A 52 28.30 -2.22 11.50
CA ASP A 52 28.94 -3.35 10.80
C ASP A 52 28.87 -4.64 11.62
N GLY A 53 28.86 -4.53 12.96
CA GLY A 53 28.62 -5.65 13.88
C GLY A 53 27.19 -5.67 14.46
N ASP A 54 26.97 -6.48 15.50
CA ASP A 54 25.67 -6.63 16.18
C ASP A 54 25.49 -5.64 17.36
N GLY A 55 26.18 -4.50 17.32
CA GLY A 55 26.15 -3.50 18.39
C GLY A 55 24.89 -2.65 18.42
N SER A 56 24.05 -2.71 17.37
CA SER A 56 22.84 -1.90 17.21
C SER A 56 23.06 -0.38 17.39
N ARG A 57 24.28 0.10 17.10
CA ARG A 57 24.66 1.50 17.29
C ARG A 57 24.21 2.35 16.10
N GLN A 58 23.77 3.58 16.38
CA GLN A 58 23.37 4.57 15.38
C GLN A 58 24.58 5.25 14.71
N ILE A 59 25.47 4.48 14.07
CA ILE A 59 26.71 5.01 13.45
C ILE A 59 26.41 5.62 12.08
N ARG A 60 25.90 4.79 11.14
CA ARG A 60 25.60 5.24 9.78
C ARG A 60 24.16 5.71 9.58
N CYS A 61 23.25 5.18 10.39
CA CYS A 61 21.83 5.57 10.40
C CYS A 61 21.49 6.13 11.77
N ARG A 62 20.86 7.31 11.78
CA ARG A 62 20.21 7.89 12.96
C ARG A 62 18.69 7.69 12.85
N TRP A 63 18.05 7.18 13.88
CA TRP A 63 16.60 7.13 13.99
C TRP A 63 16.12 7.60 15.35
N THR A 64 15.02 8.33 15.35
CA THR A 64 14.33 8.79 16.56
C THR A 64 12.83 8.63 16.34
N ILE A 65 12.14 8.08 17.35
CA ILE A 65 10.67 8.17 17.43
C ILE A 65 10.37 9.50 18.12
N MET A 66 9.50 10.30 17.50
CA MET A 66 9.08 11.61 17.97
C MET A 66 7.57 11.63 18.20
N GLY A 67 7.14 12.44 19.16
CA GLY A 67 5.73 12.66 19.45
C GLY A 67 5.53 13.91 20.29
N SER A 68 4.30 14.38 20.27
CA SER A 68 3.73 15.36 21.18
C SER A 68 3.37 14.68 22.51
N GLY A 69 3.61 15.38 23.63
CA GLY A 69 3.27 14.87 24.96
C GLY A 69 4.14 13.71 25.46
N ALA A 70 3.78 13.17 26.63
CA ALA A 70 4.52 12.12 27.34
C ALA A 70 3.77 10.77 27.42
N GLU A 71 2.55 10.71 26.88
CA GLU A 71 1.66 9.55 27.01
C GLU A 71 1.97 8.48 25.95
N PRO A 72 2.23 7.21 26.30
CA PRO A 72 2.57 6.18 25.31
C PRO A 72 1.54 6.01 24.17
N VAL A 73 2.01 5.84 22.93
CA VAL A 73 1.15 5.48 21.80
C VAL A 73 0.98 3.97 21.78
N ARG A 74 -0.28 3.52 21.84
CA ARG A 74 -0.64 2.10 21.74
C ARG A 74 -0.85 1.69 20.28
N SER A 75 -0.22 0.59 19.86
CA SER A 75 -0.40 0.00 18.54
C SER A 75 -1.77 -0.69 18.39
N SER A 76 -2.13 -1.03 17.16
CA SER A 76 -3.35 -1.79 16.86
C SER A 76 -3.38 -3.18 17.50
N CYS A 77 -2.22 -3.85 17.64
CA CYS A 77 -2.10 -5.15 18.31
C CYS A 77 -1.91 -5.05 19.84
N GLY A 78 -1.91 -3.83 20.38
CA GLY A 78 -2.00 -3.58 21.81
C GLY A 78 -0.67 -3.34 22.53
N VAL A 79 0.46 -3.44 21.84
CA VAL A 79 1.80 -3.06 22.35
C VAL A 79 1.92 -1.54 22.40
N SER A 80 2.37 -1.00 23.53
CA SER A 80 2.58 0.45 23.69
C SER A 80 4.04 0.83 23.54
N ILE A 81 4.29 1.94 22.86
CA ILE A 81 5.61 2.58 22.76
C ILE A 81 5.55 3.83 23.63
N GLY A 82 6.31 3.83 24.73
CA GLY A 82 6.26 4.88 25.76
C GLY A 82 7.48 5.80 25.81
N ALA A 83 8.46 5.62 24.92
CA ALA A 83 9.64 6.47 24.85
C ALA A 83 9.77 7.08 23.45
N TRP A 84 9.54 8.39 23.37
CA TRP A 84 9.90 9.20 22.22
C TRP A 84 10.53 10.50 22.67
N GLU A 85 11.25 11.12 21.76
CA GLU A 85 11.76 12.45 21.94
C GLU A 85 10.70 13.49 21.55
N ALA A 86 10.82 14.71 22.06
CA ALA A 86 10.07 15.83 21.53
C ALA A 86 10.43 16.08 20.05
N PHE A 87 9.57 16.77 19.32
CA PHE A 87 9.86 17.14 17.93
C PHE A 87 11.17 17.95 17.82
N GLN A 88 12.10 17.43 17.03
CA GLN A 88 13.37 18.08 16.71
C GLN A 88 13.25 18.89 15.41
N ASP A 89 14.18 19.83 15.15
CA ASP A 89 14.21 20.58 13.88
C ASP A 89 14.11 19.63 12.67
N PRO A 90 13.06 19.74 11.84
CA PRO A 90 12.84 18.79 10.75
C PRO A 90 13.99 18.77 9.73
N ARG A 91 14.74 19.86 9.60
CA ARG A 91 15.91 19.96 8.70
C ARG A 91 17.08 19.05 9.12
N GLY A 92 17.02 18.48 10.33
CA GLY A 92 17.95 17.47 10.80
C GLY A 92 17.68 16.06 10.24
N PHE A 93 16.55 15.85 9.54
CA PHE A 93 16.17 14.55 8.99
C PHE A 93 16.20 14.55 7.47
N HIS A 94 16.57 13.41 6.90
CA HIS A 94 16.39 13.15 5.47
C HIS A 94 14.93 12.75 5.19
N TYR A 95 14.33 11.99 6.11
CA TYR A 95 12.97 11.48 6.00
C TYR A 95 12.24 11.60 7.33
N ILE A 96 10.96 11.96 7.27
CA ILE A 96 10.04 11.85 8.41
C ILE A 96 8.96 10.85 8.03
N VAL A 97 8.90 9.75 8.77
CA VAL A 97 8.03 8.59 8.54
C VAL A 97 6.82 8.67 9.45
N VAL A 98 5.63 8.76 8.86
CA VAL A 98 4.35 8.62 9.55
C VAL A 98 3.89 7.17 9.45
N VAL A 99 3.84 6.48 10.58
CA VAL A 99 3.36 5.10 10.67
C VAL A 99 1.87 5.11 10.98
N GLY A 100 1.06 4.70 10.01
CA GLY A 100 -0.39 4.68 10.15
C GLY A 100 -0.92 3.51 10.99
N GLY A 101 -2.15 3.68 11.48
CA GLY A 101 -2.89 2.71 12.28
C GLY A 101 -4.24 2.29 11.70
N LEU A 102 -5.18 1.95 12.59
CA LEU A 102 -6.57 1.73 12.20
C LEU A 102 -7.14 3.04 11.61
N LEU A 103 -8.01 2.95 10.59
CA LEU A 103 -8.50 4.13 9.87
C LEU A 103 -9.48 5.00 10.69
N HIS A 104 -10.30 4.38 11.56
CA HIS A 104 -11.40 5.03 12.29
C HIS A 104 -11.40 4.90 13.83
N PRO A 105 -10.26 4.80 14.56
CA PRO A 105 -10.24 4.79 16.03
C PRO A 105 -10.39 6.20 16.65
N GLY A 106 -10.75 7.22 15.85
CA GLY A 106 -10.74 8.63 16.23
C GLY A 106 -9.61 9.43 15.54
N PRO A 107 -9.24 10.62 16.08
CA PRO A 107 -8.15 11.43 15.56
C PRO A 107 -6.86 10.61 15.43
N GLN A 108 -6.20 10.73 14.28
CA GLN A 108 -4.97 9.97 13.96
C GLN A 108 -3.70 10.68 14.42
N LEU A 109 -3.70 12.01 14.30
CA LEU A 109 -2.61 12.92 14.65
C LEU A 109 -3.24 14.09 15.43
N ASP A 110 -2.53 14.62 16.41
CA ASP A 110 -2.92 15.86 17.08
C ASP A 110 -2.40 17.11 16.35
N ASP A 111 -2.87 18.29 16.78
CA ASP A 111 -2.58 19.56 16.13
C ASP A 111 -1.08 19.90 16.10
N GLU A 112 -0.34 19.56 17.16
CA GLU A 112 1.11 19.79 17.22
C GLU A 112 1.85 18.93 16.19
N THR A 113 1.48 17.66 16.09
CA THR A 113 2.00 16.73 15.08
C THR A 113 1.68 17.21 13.66
N VAL A 114 0.46 17.70 13.43
CA VAL A 114 0.05 18.26 12.13
C VAL A 114 0.87 19.51 11.78
N ALA A 115 1.06 20.42 12.74
CA ALA A 115 1.88 21.61 12.54
C ALA A 115 3.33 21.25 12.21
N TYR A 116 3.90 20.27 12.93
CA TYR A 116 5.25 19.77 12.69
C TYR A 116 5.43 19.19 11.28
N LEU A 117 4.51 18.32 10.84
CA LEU A 117 4.56 17.72 9.50
C LEU A 117 4.43 18.76 8.39
N LYS A 118 3.59 19.78 8.58
CA LYS A 118 3.46 20.90 7.63
C LYS A 118 4.74 21.74 7.58
N ALA A 119 5.36 22.02 8.72
CA ALA A 119 6.63 22.73 8.79
C ALA A 119 7.76 21.93 8.11
N ALA A 120 7.81 20.61 8.32
CA ALA A 120 8.77 19.73 7.66
C ALA A 120 8.61 19.73 6.13
N ALA A 121 7.36 19.63 5.65
CA ALA A 121 7.06 19.73 4.23
C ALA A 121 7.48 21.09 3.64
N ALA A 122 7.21 22.19 4.34
CA ALA A 122 7.62 23.53 3.92
C ALA A 122 9.15 23.70 3.90
N ALA A 123 9.86 22.99 4.78
CA ALA A 123 11.32 22.93 4.80
C ALA A 123 11.93 22.01 3.73
N GLY A 124 11.10 21.34 2.90
CA GLY A 124 11.55 20.44 1.83
C GLY A 124 11.98 19.06 2.30
N VAL A 125 11.64 18.68 3.54
CA VAL A 125 11.95 17.34 4.08
C VAL A 125 11.01 16.32 3.43
N THR A 126 11.56 15.18 3.01
CA THR A 126 10.76 14.12 2.39
C THR A 126 9.88 13.45 3.44
N LEU A 127 8.58 13.43 3.20
CA LEU A 127 7.62 12.75 4.06
C LEU A 127 7.31 11.36 3.55
N VAL A 128 7.26 10.41 4.47
CA VAL A 128 7.06 8.99 4.17
C VAL A 128 5.83 8.48 4.91
N GLY A 129 4.80 8.01 4.20
CA GLY A 129 3.62 7.38 4.80
C GLY A 129 3.70 5.86 4.69
N VAL A 130 3.73 5.13 5.80
CA VAL A 130 3.73 3.65 5.78
C VAL A 130 2.46 3.08 6.38
N CYS A 131 1.99 1.97 5.83
CA CYS A 131 0.66 1.43 6.13
C CYS A 131 -0.42 2.48 5.79
N THR A 132 -1.31 2.81 6.71
CA THR A 132 -2.29 3.90 6.54
C THR A 132 -1.69 5.29 6.76
N GLY A 133 -0.37 5.43 6.88
CA GLY A 133 0.30 6.73 7.02
C GLY A 133 0.06 7.65 5.81
N GLY A 134 -0.21 7.06 4.64
CA GLY A 134 -0.70 7.79 3.46
C GLY A 134 -2.05 8.49 3.71
N PHE A 135 -3.00 7.85 4.41
CA PHE A 135 -4.26 8.47 4.81
C PHE A 135 -4.00 9.65 5.76
N ALA A 136 -3.15 9.46 6.77
CA ALA A 136 -2.84 10.51 7.74
C ALA A 136 -2.25 11.76 7.05
N LEU A 137 -1.33 11.57 6.09
CA LEU A 137 -0.76 12.67 5.31
C LEU A 137 -1.79 13.33 4.37
N SER A 138 -2.69 12.55 3.76
CA SER A 138 -3.75 13.07 2.90
C SER A 138 -4.78 13.91 3.65
N ARG A 139 -5.22 13.46 4.83
CA ARG A 139 -6.19 14.19 5.67
C ARG A 139 -5.72 15.61 6.04
N ILE A 140 -4.40 15.83 6.09
CA ILE A 140 -3.80 17.14 6.40
C ILE A 140 -3.34 17.90 5.15
N GLY A 141 -3.70 17.43 3.96
CA GLY A 141 -3.46 18.07 2.67
C GLY A 141 -2.05 17.90 2.11
N LEU A 142 -1.20 17.06 2.72
CA LEU A 142 0.21 16.91 2.32
C LEU A 142 0.40 15.96 1.12
N MET A 143 -0.66 15.31 0.65
CA MET A 143 -0.66 14.43 -0.52
C MET A 143 -1.48 14.97 -1.71
N ASN A 144 -2.03 16.19 -1.63
CA ASN A 144 -2.86 16.74 -2.69
C ASN A 144 -2.12 16.75 -4.04
N ARG A 145 -2.76 16.20 -5.09
CA ARG A 145 -2.20 16.08 -6.45
C ARG A 145 -0.89 15.26 -6.51
N ARG A 146 -0.75 14.29 -5.61
CA ARG A 146 0.35 13.32 -5.57
C ARG A 146 -0.17 11.91 -5.84
N ARG A 147 0.76 10.99 -6.05
CA ARG A 147 0.51 9.55 -6.07
C ARG A 147 0.70 8.98 -4.67
N CYS A 148 -0.27 8.20 -4.18
CA CYS A 148 -0.20 7.55 -2.88
C CYS A 148 -0.31 6.02 -3.03
N CYS A 149 0.72 5.30 -2.59
CA CYS A 149 0.64 3.86 -2.42
C CYS A 149 -0.36 3.53 -1.31
N VAL A 150 -1.34 2.71 -1.64
CA VAL A 150 -2.39 2.25 -0.71
C VAL A 150 -2.47 0.74 -0.73
N SER A 151 -2.80 0.12 0.40
CA SER A 151 -3.10 -1.30 0.41
C SER A 151 -4.29 -1.58 -0.51
N TRP A 152 -4.24 -2.65 -1.30
CA TRP A 152 -5.40 -3.12 -2.08
C TRP A 152 -6.66 -3.23 -1.21
N TYR A 153 -6.49 -3.61 0.06
CA TYR A 153 -7.56 -3.77 1.04
C TYR A 153 -8.25 -2.44 1.40
N HIS A 154 -7.54 -1.31 1.28
CA HIS A 154 -8.02 0.03 1.62
C HIS A 154 -8.14 0.94 0.39
N TYR A 155 -8.13 0.36 -0.83
CA TYR A 155 -8.18 1.16 -2.05
C TYR A 155 -9.48 1.95 -2.15
N SER A 156 -10.64 1.30 -1.95
CA SER A 156 -11.95 1.96 -1.99
C SER A 156 -12.09 3.02 -0.89
N ASP A 157 -11.71 2.68 0.35
CA ASP A 157 -11.68 3.62 1.47
C ASP A 157 -10.93 4.93 1.10
N TYR A 158 -9.81 4.79 0.37
CA TYR A 158 -8.99 5.93 -0.02
C TYR A 158 -9.58 6.75 -1.18
N VAL A 159 -10.12 6.08 -2.21
CA VAL A 159 -10.75 6.76 -3.36
C VAL A 159 -11.94 7.58 -2.91
N GLU A 160 -12.76 7.04 -2.00
CA GLU A 160 -13.93 7.74 -1.46
C GLU A 160 -13.54 8.97 -0.63
N GLU A 161 -12.45 8.88 0.14
CA GLU A 161 -12.03 9.96 1.04
C GLU A 161 -11.19 11.05 0.33
N PHE A 162 -10.40 10.70 -0.69
CA PHE A 162 -9.42 11.61 -1.31
C PHE A 162 -9.50 11.65 -2.85
N PRO A 163 -10.51 12.32 -3.43
CA PRO A 163 -10.68 12.39 -4.88
C PRO A 163 -9.54 13.12 -5.62
N ASP A 164 -8.78 13.98 -4.93
CA ASP A 164 -7.68 14.78 -5.51
C ASP A 164 -6.29 14.11 -5.45
N VAL A 165 -6.22 12.87 -4.97
CA VAL A 165 -4.97 12.11 -4.84
C VAL A 165 -5.05 10.88 -5.73
N GLU A 166 -3.99 10.57 -6.48
CA GLU A 166 -3.95 9.37 -7.33
C GLU A 166 -3.60 8.14 -6.47
N PRO A 167 -4.53 7.21 -6.22
CA PRO A 167 -4.23 6.00 -5.45
C PRO A 167 -3.50 4.98 -6.30
N VAL A 168 -2.53 4.30 -5.70
CA VAL A 168 -1.72 3.25 -6.34
C VAL A 168 -1.71 2.01 -5.45
N ALA A 169 -2.55 1.02 -5.77
CA ALA A 169 -2.61 -0.24 -5.01
C ALA A 169 -1.98 -1.44 -5.75
N ASP A 170 -1.42 -1.21 -6.93
CA ASP A 170 -0.78 -2.24 -7.77
C ASP A 170 0.75 -2.36 -7.56
N GLN A 171 1.29 -1.67 -6.55
CA GLN A 171 2.73 -1.53 -6.24
C GLN A 171 2.98 -1.70 -4.74
N LEU A 172 4.20 -2.08 -4.32
CA LEU A 172 4.56 -2.18 -2.89
C LEU A 172 4.75 -0.81 -2.25
N TYR A 173 5.38 0.12 -2.97
CA TYR A 173 5.59 1.49 -2.54
C TYR A 173 5.69 2.42 -3.75
N VAL A 174 5.46 3.71 -3.52
CA VAL A 174 5.53 4.77 -4.53
C VAL A 174 6.44 5.87 -4.03
N VAL A 175 7.36 6.29 -4.90
CA VAL A 175 8.18 7.50 -4.72
C VAL A 175 7.66 8.55 -5.70
N ASP A 176 7.04 9.61 -5.17
CA ASP A 176 6.56 10.77 -5.94
C ASP A 176 7.20 12.05 -5.40
N ARG A 177 8.34 12.42 -5.99
CA ARG A 177 9.16 13.58 -5.63
C ARG A 177 9.60 13.52 -4.16
N ASP A 178 9.07 14.40 -3.31
CA ASP A 178 9.31 14.54 -1.87
C ASP A 178 8.23 13.83 -1.02
N ARG A 179 7.43 12.94 -1.63
CA ARG A 179 6.50 12.05 -0.94
C ARG A 179 6.81 10.60 -1.27
N ILE A 180 6.91 9.77 -0.24
CA ILE A 180 7.07 8.33 -0.39
C ILE A 180 5.96 7.65 0.38
N THR A 181 5.33 6.63 -0.19
CA THR A 181 4.23 5.91 0.48
C THR A 181 4.36 4.42 0.26
N CYS A 182 3.98 3.62 1.25
CA CYS A 182 4.02 2.16 1.22
C CYS A 182 2.77 1.58 1.86
N SER A 183 2.17 0.58 1.23
CA SER A 183 0.94 -0.07 1.70
C SER A 183 1.07 -0.80 3.04
N GLY A 184 2.31 -1.09 3.48
CA GLY A 184 2.61 -1.73 4.76
C GLY A 184 3.12 -3.17 4.63
N GLY A 185 3.02 -3.93 5.72
CA GLY A 185 3.47 -5.32 5.79
C GLY A 185 4.96 -5.48 5.42
N ALA A 186 5.28 -6.57 4.73
CA ALA A 186 6.66 -6.84 4.28
C ALA A 186 7.20 -5.80 3.28
N GLY A 187 6.33 -5.02 2.61
CA GLY A 187 6.73 -3.95 1.70
C GLY A 187 7.53 -2.83 2.38
N VAL A 188 7.39 -2.70 3.70
CA VAL A 188 8.14 -1.73 4.50
C VAL A 188 9.64 -2.07 4.51
N ALA A 189 10.00 -3.36 4.56
CA ALA A 189 11.40 -3.78 4.46
C ALA A 189 12.00 -3.39 3.11
N ASP A 190 11.24 -3.58 2.02
CA ASP A 190 11.65 -3.22 0.67
C ASP A 190 11.84 -1.70 0.53
N LEU A 191 10.93 -0.91 1.10
CA LEU A 191 11.05 0.55 1.15
C LEU A 191 12.27 0.99 1.96
N ALA A 192 12.49 0.42 3.15
CA ALA A 192 13.64 0.74 3.98
C ALA A 192 14.95 0.41 3.25
N ALA A 193 15.02 -0.76 2.60
CA ALA A 193 16.17 -1.17 1.78
C ALA A 193 16.42 -0.20 0.62
N TYR A 194 15.37 0.30 -0.04
CA TYR A 194 15.49 1.34 -1.06
C TYR A 194 16.13 2.63 -0.52
N LEU A 195 15.73 3.09 0.68
CA LEU A 195 16.34 4.28 1.30
C LEU A 195 17.79 4.01 1.75
N ILE A 196 18.07 2.83 2.30
CA ILE A 196 19.41 2.42 2.70
C ILE A 196 20.32 2.35 1.48
N GLU A 197 19.90 1.74 0.38
CA GLU A 197 20.70 1.65 -0.85
C GLU A 197 21.04 3.04 -1.38
N ARG A 198 20.07 3.98 -1.35
CA ARG A 198 20.27 5.35 -1.83
C ARG A 198 21.32 6.13 -1.03
N HIS A 199 21.48 5.84 0.26
CA HIS A 199 22.35 6.61 1.16
C HIS A 199 23.65 5.87 1.54
N LEU A 200 23.58 4.56 1.78
CA LEU A 200 24.69 3.71 2.23
C LEU A 200 25.16 2.71 1.17
N GLY A 201 24.53 2.69 -0.01
CA GLY A 201 24.89 1.82 -1.13
C GLY A 201 24.29 0.42 -1.07
N ARG A 202 24.33 -0.25 -2.23
CA ARG A 202 23.67 -1.55 -2.46
C ARG A 202 24.14 -2.67 -1.53
N ALA A 203 25.44 -2.74 -1.22
CA ALA A 203 26.00 -3.76 -0.34
C ALA A 203 25.40 -3.70 1.08
N CYS A 204 25.18 -2.49 1.60
CA CYS A 204 24.57 -2.30 2.92
C CYS A 204 23.10 -2.73 2.92
N ALA A 205 22.33 -2.33 1.90
CA ALA A 205 20.94 -2.75 1.76
C ALA A 205 20.81 -4.28 1.64
N GLN A 206 21.67 -4.93 0.85
CA GLN A 206 21.69 -6.40 0.73
C GLN A 206 22.04 -7.10 2.05
N LYS A 207 23.05 -6.60 2.78
CA LYS A 207 23.38 -7.10 4.13
C LYS A 207 22.14 -7.04 5.03
N THR A 208 21.45 -5.90 5.07
CA THR A 208 20.24 -5.72 5.88
C THR A 208 19.18 -6.76 5.54
N MET A 209 18.86 -6.94 4.25
CA MET A 209 17.84 -7.89 3.82
C MET A 209 18.20 -9.34 4.19
N HIS A 210 19.46 -9.74 3.99
CA HIS A 210 19.90 -11.10 4.32
C HIS A 210 19.84 -11.38 5.83
N ILE A 211 20.20 -10.42 6.69
CA ILE A 211 20.11 -10.61 8.15
C ILE A 211 18.65 -10.72 8.58
N MET A 212 17.73 -9.99 7.93
CA MET A 212 16.29 -10.11 8.15
C MET A 212 15.68 -11.38 7.55
N LEU A 213 16.49 -12.27 6.95
CA LEU A 213 16.06 -13.49 6.23
C LEU A 213 15.08 -13.19 5.07
N ILE A 214 15.28 -12.06 4.41
CA ILE A 214 14.54 -11.68 3.21
C ILE A 214 15.47 -11.87 2.01
N ASP A 215 15.10 -12.81 1.12
CA ASP A 215 15.89 -13.22 -0.04
C ASP A 215 16.45 -12.04 -0.85
N LYS A 216 15.60 -11.06 -1.16
CA LYS A 216 16.00 -9.82 -1.83
C LYS A 216 14.98 -8.70 -1.60
N ALA A 217 15.46 -7.46 -1.67
CA ALA A 217 14.58 -6.30 -1.78
C ALA A 217 13.79 -6.36 -3.10
N ARG A 218 12.47 -6.30 -2.99
CA ARG A 218 11.54 -6.27 -4.12
C ARG A 218 11.45 -4.84 -4.65
N PRO A 219 11.36 -4.66 -5.98
CA PRO A 219 11.25 -3.34 -6.56
C PRO A 219 9.91 -2.69 -6.21
N ALA A 220 9.85 -1.35 -6.27
CA ALA A 220 8.64 -0.56 -6.00
C ALA A 220 7.40 -1.09 -6.74
N ASN A 221 7.57 -1.41 -8.02
CA ASN A 221 6.50 -1.85 -8.92
C ASN A 221 6.10 -3.33 -8.77
N GLN A 222 6.68 -4.05 -7.81
CA GLN A 222 6.24 -5.39 -7.47
C GLN A 222 4.76 -5.33 -7.04
N PRO A 223 3.90 -6.22 -7.57
CA PRO A 223 2.51 -6.28 -7.13
C PRO A 223 2.40 -6.66 -5.65
N GLN A 224 1.39 -6.10 -4.97
CA GLN A 224 1.06 -6.48 -3.61
C GLN A 224 0.56 -7.94 -3.54
N PRO A 225 0.86 -8.70 -2.48
CA PRO A 225 0.34 -10.06 -2.30
C PRO A 225 -1.18 -10.03 -2.11
N GLN A 226 -1.86 -10.99 -2.72
CA GLN A 226 -3.33 -11.09 -2.75
C GLN A 226 -3.82 -12.40 -2.13
N PRO A 227 -5.12 -12.47 -1.76
CA PRO A 227 -5.80 -13.75 -1.52
C PRO A 227 -5.59 -14.74 -2.68
N PRO A 228 -5.77 -16.06 -2.46
CA PRO A 228 -5.33 -17.12 -3.37
C PRO A 228 -5.85 -17.08 -4.81
N THR A 229 -6.83 -16.25 -5.13
CA THR A 229 -7.46 -16.13 -6.45
C THR A 229 -6.48 -15.81 -7.58
N HIS A 230 -5.30 -15.24 -7.28
CA HIS A 230 -4.28 -14.88 -8.28
C HIS A 230 -2.94 -15.61 -8.14
N ASN A 231 -2.80 -16.49 -7.14
CA ASN A 231 -1.48 -17.07 -6.80
C ASN A 231 -0.95 -18.03 -7.86
N GLU A 232 -1.80 -18.53 -8.77
CA GLU A 232 -1.38 -19.35 -9.92
C GLU A 232 -0.76 -18.51 -11.06
N VAL A 233 -0.94 -17.18 -11.06
CA VAL A 233 -0.36 -16.29 -12.08
C VAL A 233 1.10 -16.01 -11.74
N VAL A 234 2.01 -16.67 -12.46
CA VAL A 234 3.46 -16.56 -12.28
C VAL A 234 4.02 -15.20 -12.74
N ASN A 235 3.36 -14.53 -13.69
CA ASN A 235 3.89 -13.29 -14.27
C ASN A 235 3.44 -12.02 -13.50
N ASP A 236 4.41 -11.26 -12.98
CA ASP A 236 4.16 -10.02 -12.23
C ASP A 236 3.42 -8.94 -13.02
N ARG A 237 3.67 -8.81 -14.34
CA ARG A 237 2.95 -7.82 -15.16
C ARG A 237 1.49 -8.19 -15.32
N VAL A 238 1.19 -9.48 -15.47
CA VAL A 238 -0.19 -9.96 -15.54
C VAL A 238 -0.87 -9.78 -14.18
N ARG A 239 -0.18 -10.11 -13.07
CA ARG A 239 -0.70 -9.86 -11.72
C ARG A 239 -1.02 -8.39 -11.49
N ARG A 240 -0.11 -7.49 -11.90
CA ARG A 240 -0.32 -6.04 -11.83
C ARG A 240 -1.52 -5.58 -12.68
N ALA A 241 -1.66 -6.14 -13.88
CA ALA A 241 -2.80 -5.85 -14.75
C ALA A 241 -4.14 -6.31 -14.14
N LEU A 242 -4.16 -7.49 -13.48
CA LEU A 242 -5.34 -7.98 -12.79
C LEU A 242 -5.76 -7.03 -11.65
N LEU A 243 -4.80 -6.53 -10.87
CA LEU A 243 -5.07 -5.52 -9.83
C LEU A 243 -5.68 -4.24 -10.41
N LEU A 244 -5.12 -3.75 -11.53
CA LEU A 244 -5.65 -2.58 -12.21
C LEU A 244 -7.09 -2.83 -12.68
N MET A 245 -7.39 -4.00 -13.22
CA MET A 245 -8.75 -4.36 -13.65
C MET A 245 -9.73 -4.39 -12.46
N GLU A 246 -9.32 -4.98 -11.33
CA GLU A 246 -10.15 -5.08 -10.12
C GLU A 246 -10.43 -3.74 -9.46
N GLN A 247 -9.47 -2.81 -9.50
CA GLN A 247 -9.61 -1.46 -8.97
C GLN A 247 -10.49 -0.56 -9.85
N HIS A 248 -10.74 -0.97 -11.08
CA HIS A 248 -11.43 -0.17 -12.11
C HIS A 248 -12.60 -0.96 -12.69
N LEU A 249 -13.47 -1.54 -11.84
CA LEU A 249 -14.65 -2.28 -12.34
C LEU A 249 -15.74 -1.34 -12.85
N ALA A 250 -16.01 -0.25 -12.12
CA ALA A 250 -17.03 0.73 -12.45
C ALA A 250 -16.63 1.62 -13.64
N ASP A 251 -15.36 2.04 -13.70
CA ASP A 251 -14.78 2.81 -14.81
C ASP A 251 -13.62 2.05 -15.45
N PRO A 252 -13.90 1.13 -16.39
CA PRO A 252 -12.90 0.17 -16.88
C PRO A 252 -11.83 0.81 -17.75
N LEU A 253 -10.56 0.54 -17.40
CA LEU A 253 -9.41 0.96 -18.19
C LEU A 253 -9.39 0.26 -19.56
N THR A 254 -8.91 0.96 -20.59
CA THR A 254 -8.67 0.31 -21.88
C THR A 254 -7.49 -0.67 -21.78
N VAL A 255 -7.45 -1.68 -22.65
CA VAL A 255 -6.32 -2.63 -22.75
C VAL A 255 -5.00 -1.89 -22.97
N GLU A 256 -5.05 -0.81 -23.73
CA GLU A 256 -3.90 0.04 -24.05
C GLU A 256 -3.41 0.84 -22.82
N ASP A 257 -4.34 1.37 -22.01
CA ASP A 257 -3.99 2.04 -20.76
C ASP A 257 -3.40 1.09 -19.72
N ILE A 258 -3.94 -0.13 -19.62
CA ILE A 258 -3.38 -1.17 -18.75
C ILE A 258 -1.97 -1.53 -19.22
N ALA A 259 -1.77 -1.78 -20.52
CA ALA A 259 -0.46 -2.08 -21.10
C ALA A 259 0.57 -0.97 -20.81
N ARG A 260 0.15 0.29 -20.95
CA ARG A 260 0.96 1.46 -20.60
C ARG A 260 1.31 1.47 -19.11
N LYS A 261 0.34 1.27 -18.22
CA LYS A 261 0.56 1.24 -16.76
C LYS A 261 1.50 0.09 -16.35
N VAL A 262 1.49 -1.06 -17.03
CA VAL A 262 2.41 -2.19 -16.79
C VAL A 262 3.70 -2.15 -17.62
N ASN A 263 3.98 -1.03 -18.29
CA ASN A 263 5.21 -0.73 -19.04
C ASN A 263 5.56 -1.75 -20.15
N ILE A 264 4.57 -2.15 -20.96
CA ILE A 264 4.76 -2.99 -22.17
C ILE A 264 3.83 -2.54 -23.29
N SER A 265 4.11 -2.97 -24.54
CA SER A 265 3.22 -2.68 -25.66
C SER A 265 1.90 -3.46 -25.57
N THR A 266 0.83 -2.92 -26.16
CA THR A 266 -0.51 -3.54 -26.21
C THR A 266 -0.44 -4.98 -26.74
N ARG A 267 0.29 -5.19 -27.85
CA ARG A 267 0.49 -6.52 -28.46
C ARG A 267 1.23 -7.49 -27.51
N GLN A 268 2.24 -7.02 -26.79
CA GLN A 268 2.96 -7.85 -25.82
C GLN A 268 2.06 -8.19 -24.64
N PHE A 269 1.27 -7.23 -24.16
CA PHE A 269 0.33 -7.41 -23.06
C PHE A 269 -0.71 -8.48 -23.39
N GLU A 270 -1.39 -8.37 -24.53
CA GLU A 270 -2.40 -9.36 -24.95
C GLU A 270 -1.83 -10.77 -25.05
N ARG A 271 -0.65 -10.92 -25.67
CA ARG A 271 0.02 -12.23 -25.79
C ARG A 271 0.37 -12.80 -24.42
N LEU A 272 0.95 -11.98 -23.54
CA LEU A 272 1.38 -12.40 -22.22
C LEU A 272 0.17 -12.75 -21.33
N PHE A 273 -0.87 -11.93 -21.38
CA PHE A 273 -2.10 -12.15 -20.63
C PHE A 273 -2.81 -13.42 -21.09
N ARG A 274 -2.91 -13.66 -22.39
CA ARG A 274 -3.50 -14.91 -22.92
C ARG A 274 -2.68 -16.13 -22.54
N PHE A 275 -1.36 -16.04 -22.60
CA PHE A 275 -0.47 -17.11 -22.15
C PHE A 275 -0.66 -17.44 -20.66
N SER A 276 -0.82 -16.43 -19.81
CA SER A 276 -0.96 -16.62 -18.37
C SER A 276 -2.38 -16.99 -17.91
N THR A 277 -3.42 -16.52 -18.60
CA THR A 277 -4.83 -16.65 -18.14
C THR A 277 -5.70 -17.56 -19.01
N GLY A 278 -5.25 -17.88 -20.22
CA GLY A 278 -6.02 -18.55 -21.27
C GLY A 278 -6.93 -17.63 -22.07
N MET A 279 -7.17 -16.39 -21.62
CA MET A 279 -8.15 -15.47 -22.22
C MET A 279 -7.51 -14.19 -22.76
N SER A 280 -8.21 -13.49 -23.67
CA SER A 280 -7.83 -12.12 -23.98
C SER A 280 -8.13 -11.19 -22.80
N PRO A 281 -7.37 -10.08 -22.62
CA PRO A 281 -7.62 -9.10 -21.57
C PRO A 281 -9.07 -8.59 -21.54
N THR A 282 -9.63 -8.24 -22.70
CA THR A 282 -11.00 -7.73 -22.82
C THR A 282 -12.05 -8.75 -22.36
N ALA A 283 -11.87 -10.02 -22.75
CA ALA A 283 -12.78 -11.08 -22.34
C ALA A 283 -12.71 -11.31 -20.83
N PHE A 284 -11.50 -11.41 -20.27
CA PHE A 284 -11.31 -11.60 -18.83
C PHE A 284 -11.91 -10.44 -18.01
N TYR A 285 -11.65 -9.19 -18.42
CA TYR A 285 -12.15 -8.01 -17.71
C TYR A 285 -13.69 -7.93 -17.72
N ARG A 286 -14.33 -8.39 -18.81
CA ARG A 286 -15.79 -8.56 -18.83
C ARG A 286 -16.26 -9.61 -17.84
N VAL A 287 -15.57 -10.75 -17.74
CA VAL A 287 -15.92 -11.80 -16.77
C VAL A 287 -15.84 -11.29 -15.33
N LEU A 288 -14.78 -10.56 -15.01
CA LEU A 288 -14.57 -9.99 -13.70
C LEU A 288 -15.73 -9.07 -13.30
N ARG A 289 -16.15 -8.17 -14.20
CA ARG A 289 -17.31 -7.27 -13.99
C ARG A 289 -18.64 -8.02 -13.89
N LEU A 290 -18.87 -9.06 -14.68
CA LEU A 290 -20.08 -9.90 -14.58
C LEU A 290 -20.14 -10.65 -13.25
N ARG A 291 -19.00 -11.14 -12.75
CA ARG A 291 -18.91 -11.81 -11.43
C ARG A 291 -19.17 -10.85 -10.29
N TYR A 292 -18.63 -9.64 -10.36
CA TYR A 292 -18.94 -8.59 -9.39
C TYR A 292 -20.45 -8.28 -9.38
N GLY A 293 -21.08 -8.20 -10.56
CA GLY A 293 -22.53 -8.05 -10.68
C GLY A 293 -23.31 -9.22 -10.08
N LEU A 294 -22.86 -10.48 -10.28
CA LEU A 294 -23.45 -11.65 -9.64
C LEU A 294 -23.39 -11.55 -8.11
N TRP A 295 -22.25 -11.13 -7.56
CA TRP A 295 -22.08 -10.93 -6.14
C TRP A 295 -23.03 -9.85 -5.61
N LEU A 296 -23.12 -8.69 -6.27
CA LEU A 296 -24.04 -7.62 -5.88
C LEU A 296 -25.51 -8.05 -5.96
N LEU A 297 -25.88 -8.87 -6.94
CA LEU A 297 -27.24 -9.40 -7.06
C LEU A 297 -27.61 -10.33 -5.90
N ARG A 298 -26.63 -11.06 -5.35
CA ARG A 298 -26.82 -12.00 -4.22
C ARG A 298 -26.75 -11.32 -2.86
N ASN A 299 -25.89 -10.31 -2.72
CA ASN A 299 -25.53 -9.75 -1.41
C ASN A 299 -26.04 -8.31 -1.19
N SER A 300 -26.82 -7.76 -2.12
CA SER A 300 -27.38 -6.41 -1.97
C SER A 300 -28.82 -6.29 -2.50
N THR A 301 -29.53 -5.28 -2.03
CA THR A 301 -30.90 -4.95 -2.45
C THR A 301 -30.96 -3.92 -3.59
N ARG A 302 -29.81 -3.37 -4.04
CA ARG A 302 -29.68 -2.31 -5.07
C ARG A 302 -30.43 -2.63 -6.37
N SER A 303 -30.88 -1.67 -7.17
CA SER A 303 -31.57 -2.03 -8.41
C SER A 303 -30.61 -2.70 -9.41
N ILE A 304 -31.13 -3.50 -10.35
CA ILE A 304 -30.30 -4.13 -11.41
C ILE A 304 -29.62 -3.03 -12.26
N THR A 305 -30.28 -1.89 -12.43
CA THR A 305 -29.73 -0.72 -13.11
C THR A 305 -28.52 -0.16 -12.38
N ASP A 306 -28.61 0.02 -11.05
CA ASP A 306 -27.48 0.52 -10.24
C ASP A 306 -26.31 -0.46 -10.29
N ILE A 307 -26.59 -1.76 -10.22
CA ILE A 307 -25.58 -2.82 -10.33
C ILE A 307 -24.90 -2.77 -11.70
N ALA A 308 -25.64 -2.56 -12.79
CA ALA A 308 -25.06 -2.46 -14.13
C ALA A 308 -24.06 -1.29 -14.23
N VAL A 309 -24.44 -0.12 -13.68
CA VAL A 309 -23.57 1.07 -13.65
C VAL A 309 -22.34 0.83 -12.78
N GLU A 310 -22.51 0.26 -11.58
CA GLU A 310 -21.39 -0.04 -10.67
C GLU A 310 -20.43 -1.11 -11.22
N CYS A 311 -20.91 -1.99 -12.08
CA CYS A 311 -20.09 -2.96 -12.79
C CYS A 311 -19.50 -2.40 -14.10
N GLY A 312 -19.67 -1.11 -14.40
CA GLY A 312 -19.10 -0.45 -15.58
C GLY A 312 -19.71 -0.91 -16.91
N PHE A 313 -21.01 -1.23 -16.93
CA PHE A 313 -21.78 -1.47 -18.15
C PHE A 313 -22.51 -0.20 -18.58
N ALA A 314 -22.60 0.01 -19.89
CA ALA A 314 -23.28 1.17 -20.48
C ALA A 314 -24.75 1.32 -20.03
N ASP A 315 -25.46 0.20 -19.88
CA ASP A 315 -26.85 0.19 -19.42
C ASP A 315 -27.26 -1.18 -18.86
N CYS A 316 -28.44 -1.22 -18.24
CA CYS A 316 -29.04 -2.41 -17.66
C CYS A 316 -29.33 -3.51 -18.69
N ALA A 317 -29.67 -3.16 -19.93
CA ALA A 317 -29.97 -4.11 -20.99
C ALA A 317 -28.70 -4.82 -21.49
N HIS A 318 -27.61 -4.07 -21.66
CA HIS A 318 -26.29 -4.59 -21.99
C HIS A 318 -25.78 -5.53 -20.89
N PHE A 319 -25.84 -5.11 -19.62
CA PHE A 319 -25.49 -5.97 -18.49
C PHE A 319 -26.34 -7.25 -18.50
N SER A 320 -27.67 -7.13 -18.60
CA SER A 320 -28.58 -8.29 -18.56
C SER A 320 -28.34 -9.28 -19.71
N ARG A 321 -28.01 -8.78 -20.91
CA ARG A 321 -27.64 -9.62 -22.06
C ARG A 321 -26.35 -10.37 -21.81
N GLN A 322 -25.28 -9.67 -21.43
CA GLN A 322 -23.97 -10.28 -21.16
C GLN A 322 -24.01 -11.23 -19.96
N PHE A 323 -24.80 -10.91 -18.94
CA PHE A 323 -25.02 -11.75 -17.78
C PHE A 323 -25.74 -13.04 -18.17
N ARG A 324 -26.81 -12.96 -18.98
CA ARG A 324 -27.52 -14.15 -19.48
C ARG A 324 -26.63 -15.01 -20.38
N GLU A 325 -25.83 -14.39 -21.25
CA GLU A 325 -24.85 -15.13 -22.08
C GLU A 325 -23.80 -15.85 -21.22
N GLY A 326 -23.31 -15.18 -20.17
CA GLY A 326 -22.27 -15.74 -19.30
C GLY A 326 -22.75 -16.75 -18.27
N PHE A 327 -23.98 -16.63 -17.76
CA PHE A 327 -24.49 -17.43 -16.63
C PHE A 327 -25.74 -18.25 -16.97
N GLY A 328 -26.25 -18.19 -18.20
CA GLY A 328 -27.48 -18.87 -18.63
C GLY A 328 -28.78 -18.30 -18.05
N VAL A 329 -28.73 -17.49 -16.99
CA VAL A 329 -29.89 -16.90 -16.32
C VAL A 329 -29.86 -15.38 -16.38
N SER A 330 -31.04 -14.73 -16.36
CA SER A 330 -31.09 -13.26 -16.29
C SER A 330 -30.93 -12.74 -14.86
N PRO A 331 -30.40 -11.52 -14.67
CA PRO A 331 -30.30 -10.90 -13.34
C PRO A 331 -31.63 -10.87 -12.56
N SER A 332 -32.73 -10.55 -13.24
CA SER A 332 -34.07 -10.52 -12.62
C SER A 332 -34.58 -11.90 -12.22
N ALA A 333 -34.24 -12.94 -13.00
CA ALA A 333 -34.60 -14.31 -12.64
C ALA A 333 -33.84 -14.75 -11.40
N LEU A 334 -32.54 -14.45 -11.32
CA LEU A 334 -31.72 -14.75 -10.15
C LEU A 334 -32.26 -14.09 -8.86
N ARG A 335 -32.68 -12.82 -8.93
CA ARG A 335 -33.30 -12.12 -7.79
C ARG A 335 -34.61 -12.72 -7.29
N ARG A 336 -35.38 -13.35 -8.18
CA ARG A 336 -36.66 -13.96 -7.83
C ARG A 336 -36.52 -15.39 -7.30
N GLY A 337 -35.31 -15.79 -6.88
CA GLY A 337 -35.03 -17.16 -6.47
C GLY A 337 -35.00 -18.14 -7.64
N GLY A 338 -34.60 -17.67 -8.83
CA GLY A 338 -34.34 -18.53 -9.99
C GLY A 338 -33.23 -19.56 -9.71
N PRO A 339 -32.98 -20.50 -10.65
CA PRO A 339 -32.06 -21.61 -10.44
C PRO A 339 -30.67 -21.14 -10.01
N GLU A 340 -29.98 -21.96 -9.22
CA GLU A 340 -28.60 -21.69 -8.82
C GLU A 340 -27.71 -21.51 -10.05
N VAL A 341 -26.77 -20.57 -9.93
CA VAL A 341 -25.83 -20.27 -11.00
C VAL A 341 -24.66 -21.25 -10.90
N GLU A 342 -24.67 -22.30 -11.74
CA GLU A 342 -23.55 -23.23 -11.90
C GLU A 342 -22.45 -22.61 -12.77
N GLY A 343 -21.73 -21.63 -12.20
CA GLY A 343 -20.58 -21.02 -12.85
C GLY A 343 -20.86 -20.28 -14.16
N LEU A 344 -19.79 -19.79 -14.77
CA LEU A 344 -19.86 -19.03 -16.01
C LEU A 344 -19.71 -19.98 -17.21
N THR A 345 -20.72 -20.10 -18.06
CA THR A 345 -20.63 -20.68 -19.41
C THR A 345 -19.91 -19.68 -20.30
N LEU A 346 -18.57 -19.71 -20.27
CA LEU A 346 -17.77 -18.88 -21.17
C LEU A 346 -17.66 -19.53 -22.55
N PRO A 347 -17.65 -18.73 -23.63
CA PRO A 347 -17.25 -19.22 -24.94
C PRO A 347 -15.92 -19.95 -24.82
N THR A 348 -15.90 -21.20 -25.24
CA THR A 348 -14.80 -22.15 -25.10
C THR A 348 -13.61 -21.75 -25.98
N ASP A 349 -12.80 -20.82 -25.49
CA ASP A 349 -11.42 -20.64 -25.92
C ASP A 349 -10.49 -20.97 -24.73
N GLY A 350 -10.33 -22.27 -24.46
CA GLY A 350 -9.26 -22.83 -23.63
C GLY A 350 -9.59 -23.16 -22.16
N PRO A 351 -8.86 -24.10 -21.54
CA PRO A 351 -9.08 -24.52 -20.15
C PRO A 351 -8.48 -23.48 -19.21
N SER A 352 -9.30 -22.63 -18.56
CA SER A 352 -8.80 -21.73 -17.52
C SER A 352 -9.03 -22.35 -16.13
N ALA A 353 -7.97 -22.97 -15.59
CA ALA A 353 -7.92 -23.33 -14.17
C ALA A 353 -8.10 -22.09 -13.28
N LEU A 354 -7.57 -20.93 -13.69
CA LEU A 354 -7.71 -19.65 -12.99
C LEU A 354 -9.17 -19.20 -12.82
N LEU A 355 -10.04 -19.43 -13.82
CA LEU A 355 -11.46 -19.13 -13.68
C LEU A 355 -12.20 -20.12 -12.77
N ARG A 356 -11.71 -21.36 -12.65
CA ARG A 356 -12.23 -22.38 -11.71
C ARG A 356 -11.66 -22.21 -10.30
N ALA A 357 -10.43 -21.72 -10.17
CA ALA A 357 -9.70 -21.43 -8.94
C ALA A 357 -10.10 -20.06 -8.33
N PHE A 358 -10.60 -19.14 -9.16
CA PHE A 358 -11.49 -18.08 -8.71
C PHE A 358 -12.80 -18.74 -8.22
N ASP A 359 -12.82 -19.16 -6.97
CA ASP A 359 -14.03 -19.61 -6.30
C ASP A 359 -15.12 -18.52 -6.47
N LEU A 360 -16.32 -18.92 -6.90
CA LEU A 360 -17.48 -18.03 -7.06
C LEU A 360 -17.92 -17.41 -5.73
N ARG A 361 -17.35 -17.88 -4.61
CA ARG A 361 -17.53 -17.36 -3.25
C ARG A 361 -16.45 -16.36 -2.84
N SER A 362 -15.36 -16.18 -3.60
CA SER A 362 -14.14 -15.53 -3.09
C SER A 362 -13.79 -14.15 -3.64
N VAL A 363 -14.65 -13.44 -4.37
CA VAL A 363 -14.37 -12.04 -4.79
C VAL A 363 -15.65 -11.20 -4.71
N PRO A 364 -15.63 -10.03 -4.01
CA PRO A 364 -14.83 -8.87 -4.42
C PRO A 364 -13.55 -8.57 -3.61
N PRO A 365 -12.65 -7.71 -4.13
CA PRO A 365 -11.55 -7.08 -3.37
C PRO A 365 -12.06 -6.07 -2.31
N ASP A 366 -13.36 -6.05 -2.05
CA ASP A 366 -14.07 -5.06 -1.27
C ASP A 366 -14.16 -5.52 0.19
N ARG A 367 -13.78 -4.62 1.11
CA ARG A 367 -13.71 -4.82 2.56
C ARG A 367 -15.05 -5.25 3.18
N ARG A 368 -16.18 -5.01 2.50
CA ARG A 368 -17.55 -5.40 2.88
C ARG A 368 -17.80 -6.91 3.04
N ILE A 369 -16.76 -7.75 2.99
CA ILE A 369 -16.81 -9.18 3.27
C ILE A 369 -16.51 -9.51 4.75
N TYR A 370 -15.79 -8.62 5.45
CA TYR A 370 -15.35 -8.85 6.84
C TYR A 370 -16.17 -8.08 7.89
N GLU A 371 -17.15 -7.30 7.44
CA GLU A 371 -18.13 -6.57 8.24
C GLU A 371 -19.52 -7.16 7.96
#